data_AF-A0A832RIZ6-F1
#
_entry.id   AF-A0A832RIZ6-F1
#
_cell.length_a   1.000
_cell.length_b   1.000
_cell.length_c   1.000
_cell.angle_alpha   90.00
_cell.angle_beta   90.00
_cell.angle_gamma   90.00
#
_symmetry.space_group_name_H-M   'P 1'
#
loop_
_entity.id
_entity.type
_entity.pdbx_description
1 polymer ?
#
loop_
_entity_poly.entity_id
_entity_poly.type
_entity_poly.pdbx_seq_one_letter_code
_entity_poly.pdbx_strand_id
1 'polypeptide(L)'
;LDKSGISLKDKTLEQVIDIVNSTLEMTCSGRVQYDEKTNNIILESKVNSGHSLPWAMLIESYLEQKGNHPKMIYHSDTHKGEMIHLKIN
;
A
#
# COMPACT_ATOMS: atom_id res chain seq x y z
N LEU A 1 -17.22 -16.32 1.81
CA LEU A 1 -15.82 -16.00 1.46
C LEU A 1 -14.84 -16.40 2.56
N ASP A 2 -15.30 -17.01 3.66
CA ASP A 2 -14.51 -17.18 4.90
C ASP A 2 -13.64 -18.45 4.97
N LYS A 3 -13.45 -19.18 3.86
CA LYS A 3 -12.61 -20.39 3.88
C LYS A 3 -11.14 -20.15 3.52
N SER A 4 -10.78 -19.00 2.96
CA SER A 4 -9.38 -18.72 2.55
C SER A 4 -8.99 -17.22 2.53
N GLY A 5 -9.87 -16.30 2.94
CA GLY A 5 -9.57 -14.87 2.98
C GLY A 5 -8.88 -14.44 4.28
N ILE A 6 -8.15 -13.32 4.23
CA ILE A 6 -7.56 -12.67 5.41
C ILE A 6 -8.44 -11.47 5.78
N SER A 7 -8.99 -11.44 6.99
CA SER A 7 -9.71 -10.27 7.49
C SER A 7 -8.73 -9.16 7.87
N LEU A 8 -8.98 -7.94 7.38
CA LEU A 8 -8.21 -6.73 7.73
C LEU A 8 -8.89 -5.89 8.83
N LYS A 9 -10.15 -6.18 9.16
CA LYS A 9 -10.98 -5.33 10.03
C LYS A 9 -10.35 -5.08 11.40
N ASP A 10 -9.81 -6.14 11.99
CA ASP A 10 -9.26 -6.12 13.36
C ASP A 10 -7.72 -6.00 13.37
N LYS A 11 -7.10 -5.79 12.21
CA LYS A 11 -5.65 -5.59 12.11
C LYS A 11 -5.27 -4.14 12.43
N THR A 12 -4.08 -3.96 12.97
CA THR A 12 -3.46 -2.63 13.08
C THR A 12 -2.96 -2.16 11.71
N LEU A 13 -2.68 -0.85 11.56
CA LEU A 13 -2.09 -0.33 10.33
C LEU A 13 -0.76 -1.04 10.01
N GLU A 14 0.11 -1.20 11.01
CA GLU A 14 1.37 -1.94 10.91
C GLU A 14 1.18 -3.35 10.34
N GLN A 15 0.23 -4.12 10.87
CA GLN A 15 -0.06 -5.47 10.37
C GLN A 15 -0.58 -5.48 8.93
N VAL A 16 -1.35 -4.48 8.53
CA VAL A 16 -1.80 -4.34 7.13
C VAL A 16 -0.62 -4.01 6.22
N ILE A 17 0.27 -3.11 6.66
CA ILE A 17 1.48 -2.73 5.92
C ILE A 17 2.42 -3.92 5.76
N ASP A 18 2.61 -4.76 6.79
CA ASP A 18 3.44 -5.96 6.71
C ASP A 18 2.91 -6.99 5.69
N ILE A 19 1.59 -7.18 5.64
CA ILE A 19 0.93 -8.06 4.66
C ILE A 19 1.15 -7.52 3.24
N VAL A 20 0.94 -6.22 3.07
CA VAL A 20 1.15 -5.56 1.78
C VAL A 20 2.61 -5.62 1.37
N ASN A 21 3.54 -5.37 2.28
CA ASN A 21 4.98 -5.41 2.00
C ASN A 21 5.41 -6.80 1.52
N SER A 22 5.01 -7.83 2.26
CA SER A 22 5.29 -9.22 1.88
C SER A 22 4.75 -9.55 0.49
N THR A 23 3.56 -9.03 0.15
CA THR A 23 2.96 -9.29 -1.16
C THR A 23 3.67 -8.53 -2.28
N LEU A 24 4.00 -7.26 -2.08
CA LEU A 24 4.76 -6.45 -3.03
C LEU A 24 6.14 -7.05 -3.33
N GLU A 25 6.84 -7.52 -2.29
CA GLU A 25 8.14 -8.19 -2.43
C GLU A 25 8.01 -9.43 -3.35
N MET A 26 6.97 -10.25 -3.13
CA MET A 26 6.72 -11.47 -3.92
C MET A 26 6.26 -11.18 -5.35
N THR A 27 5.38 -10.19 -5.57
CA THR A 27 4.70 -10.03 -6.87
C THR A 27 5.41 -9.08 -7.82
N CYS A 28 6.14 -8.09 -7.31
CA CYS A 28 6.74 -7.04 -8.15
C CYS A 28 8.11 -6.55 -7.66
N SER A 29 8.77 -7.27 -6.74
CA SER A 29 10.02 -6.81 -6.10
C SER A 29 9.87 -5.39 -5.53
N GLY A 30 8.68 -5.09 -5.03
CA GLY A 30 8.32 -3.81 -4.45
C GLY A 30 8.49 -3.80 -2.94
N ARG A 31 8.20 -2.63 -2.34
CA ARG A 31 8.20 -2.40 -0.90
C ARG A 31 7.16 -1.37 -0.52
N VAL A 32 6.73 -1.39 0.74
CA VAL A 32 5.95 -0.32 1.35
C VAL A 32 6.63 0.17 2.62
N GLN A 33 6.56 1.48 2.86
CA GLN A 33 7.12 2.11 4.05
C GLN A 33 6.09 3.08 4.64
N TYR A 34 5.95 3.06 5.97
CA TYR A 34 5.20 4.07 6.71
C TYR A 34 6.16 5.00 7.41
N ASP A 35 6.02 6.29 7.15
CA ASP A 35 6.71 7.35 7.87
C ASP A 35 5.73 8.00 8.86
N GLU A 36 5.84 7.60 10.13
CA GLU A 36 5.05 8.14 11.24
C GLU A 36 5.21 9.65 11.41
N LYS A 37 6.38 10.21 11.07
CA LYS A 37 6.64 11.65 11.27
C LYS A 37 5.88 12.50 10.26
N THR A 38 5.78 12.02 9.04
CA THR A 38 5.09 12.73 7.95
C THR A 38 3.68 12.20 7.69
N ASN A 39 3.28 11.14 8.40
CA ASN A 39 2.04 10.40 8.24
C ASN A 39 1.80 9.97 6.79
N ASN A 40 2.87 9.53 6.13
CA ASN A 40 2.84 9.11 4.73
C ASN A 40 3.14 7.62 4.61
N ILE A 41 2.42 6.96 3.71
CA ILE A 41 2.74 5.60 3.26
C ILE A 41 3.27 5.70 1.83
N ILE A 42 4.43 5.10 1.58
CA ILE A 42 5.08 5.11 0.26
C ILE A 42 5.19 3.66 -0.22
N LEU A 43 4.60 3.37 -1.37
CA LEU A 43 4.76 2.10 -2.06
C LEU A 43 5.68 2.32 -3.25
N GLU A 44 6.63 1.42 -3.45
CA GLU A 44 7.55 1.45 -4.57
C GLU A 44 7.61 0.08 -5.23
N SER A 45 7.64 0.03 -6.56
CA SER A 45 7.90 -1.18 -7.34
C SER A 45 9.01 -0.91 -8.33
N LYS A 46 10.02 -1.77 -8.37
CA LYS A 46 11.10 -1.70 -9.37
C LYS A 46 10.62 -2.07 -10.77
N VAL A 47 9.47 -2.72 -10.88
CA VAL A 47 8.85 -3.14 -12.14
C VAL A 47 7.65 -2.25 -12.42
N ASN A 48 7.67 -1.54 -13.55
CA ASN A 48 6.55 -0.74 -14.04
C ASN A 48 5.52 -1.63 -14.76
N SER A 49 4.54 -2.13 -14.01
CA SER A 49 3.64 -3.23 -14.45
C SER A 49 2.19 -3.11 -13.94
N GLY A 50 1.89 -2.05 -13.21
CA GLY A 50 0.63 -1.76 -12.54
C GLY A 50 0.41 -2.56 -11.25
N HIS A 51 1.32 -3.46 -10.87
CA HIS A 51 1.09 -4.41 -9.78
C HIS A 51 1.09 -3.79 -8.38
N SER A 52 1.68 -2.59 -8.20
CA SER A 52 1.68 -1.90 -6.92
C SER A 52 0.37 -1.16 -6.61
N LEU A 53 -0.36 -0.74 -7.64
CA LEU A 53 -1.56 0.10 -7.50
C LEU A 53 -2.72 -0.58 -6.74
N PRO A 54 -3.06 -1.86 -7.00
CA PRO A 54 -4.10 -2.55 -6.23
C PRO A 54 -3.82 -2.58 -4.73
N TRP A 55 -2.55 -2.71 -4.35
CA TRP A 55 -2.14 -2.73 -2.94
C TRP A 55 -2.22 -1.34 -2.29
N ALA A 56 -1.94 -0.27 -3.04
CA ALA A 56 -2.19 1.09 -2.56
C ALA A 56 -3.68 1.33 -2.33
N MET A 57 -4.55 0.92 -3.26
CA MET A 57 -6.01 1.05 -3.12
C MET A 57 -6.54 0.26 -1.91
N LEU A 58 -5.95 -0.91 -1.62
CA LEU A 58 -6.30 -1.69 -0.43
C LEU A 58 -5.96 -0.93 0.86
N ILE A 59 -4.77 -0.31 0.93
CA ILE A 59 -4.36 0.51 2.09
C ILE A 59 -5.26 1.75 2.22
N GLU A 60 -5.53 2.44 1.11
CA GLU A 60 -6.45 3.59 1.07
C GLU A 60 -7.83 3.21 1.63
N SER A 61 -8.44 2.14 1.12
CA SER A 61 -9.76 1.69 1.59
C SER A 61 -9.74 1.24 3.05
N TYR A 62 -8.68 0.58 3.50
CA TYR A 62 -8.51 0.24 4.91
C TYR A 62 -8.47 1.49 5.80
N LEU A 63 -7.73 2.53 5.39
CA LEU A 63 -7.62 3.80 6.11
C LEU A 63 -8.95 4.55 6.14
N GLU A 64 -9.69 4.57 5.03
CA GLU A 64 -11.05 5.13 4.94
C GLU A 64 -12.03 4.44 5.90
N GLN A 65 -11.98 3.11 6.00
CA GLN A 65 -12.79 2.36 6.97
C GLN A 65 -12.44 2.68 8.43
N LYS A 66 -11.23 3.18 8.69
CA LYS A 66 -10.80 3.67 10.01
C LYS A 66 -11.09 5.16 10.22
N GLY A 67 -11.77 5.82 9.28
CA GLY A 67 -12.18 7.22 9.38
C GLY A 67 -11.14 8.23 8.88
N ASN A 68 -10.09 7.79 8.18
CA ASN A 68 -9.12 8.68 7.55
C ASN A 68 -9.54 9.02 6.11
N HIS A 69 -8.99 10.09 5.55
CA HIS A 69 -9.18 10.44 4.13
C HIS A 69 -7.83 10.66 3.47
N PRO A 70 -7.10 9.57 3.18
CA PRO A 70 -5.77 9.69 2.60
C PRO A 70 -5.84 10.26 1.19
N LYS A 71 -4.82 11.02 0.78
CA LYS A 71 -4.65 11.48 -0.59
C LYS A 71 -3.63 10.61 -1.29
N MET A 72 -4.03 9.93 -2.36
CA MET A 72 -3.14 9.16 -3.21
C MET A 72 -2.51 10.02 -4.31
N ILE A 73 -1.20 9.87 -4.52
CA ILE A 73 -0.47 10.43 -5.66
C ILE A 73 0.33 9.30 -6.30
N TYR A 74 0.13 9.08 -7.60
CA TYR A 74 0.81 8.05 -8.37
C TYR A 74 1.85 8.67 -9.30
N HIS A 75 3.07 8.14 -9.25
CA HIS A 75 4.16 8.45 -10.16
C HIS A 75 4.64 7.15 -10.81
N SER A 76 4.73 7.15 -12.14
CA SER A 76 5.35 6.04 -12.88
C SER A 76 6.37 6.58 -13.87
N ASP A 77 7.48 5.86 -13.99
CA ASP A 77 8.56 6.15 -14.92
C ASP A 77 8.98 4.82 -15.56
N THR A 78 9.12 4.80 -16.88
CA THR A 78 9.44 3.58 -17.63
C THR A 78 10.80 2.97 -17.26
N HIS A 79 11.71 3.76 -16.67
CA HIS A 79 13.06 3.35 -16.28
C HIS A 79 13.22 3.20 -14.76
N LYS A 80 12.41 3.88 -13.94
CA LYS A 80 12.53 3.89 -12.47
C LYS A 80 11.46 3.09 -11.74
N GLY A 81 10.44 2.58 -12.45
CA GLY A 81 9.37 1.80 -11.84
C GLY A 81 8.18 2.66 -11.41
N GLU A 82 7.49 2.20 -10.37
CA GLU A 82 6.27 2.83 -9.84
C GLU A 82 6.51 3.33 -8.42
N MET A 83 5.94 4.48 -8.10
CA MET A 83 5.94 5.06 -6.77
C MET A 83 4.55 5.62 -6.47
N ILE A 84 3.96 5.22 -5.34
CA ILE A 84 2.67 5.71 -4.88
C ILE A 84 2.84 6.31 -3.49
N HIS A 85 2.37 7.54 -3.32
CA HIS A 85 2.30 8.20 -2.02
C HIS A 85 0.86 8.23 -1.55
N LEU A 86 0.62 7.77 -0.33
CA LEU A 86 -0.63 7.90 0.41
C LEU A 86 -0.38 8.81 1.61
N LYS A 87 -0.90 10.03 1.54
CA LYS A 87 -0.81 11.00 2.64
C LYS A 87 -2.03 10.91 3.51
N ILE A 88 -1.88 10.53 4.78
CA ILE A 88 -2.97 10.45 5.76
C ILE A 88 -3.14 11.84 6.40
N ASN A 89 -4.33 12.44 6.24
CA ASN A 89 -4.66 13.78 6.77
C ASN A 89 -5.23 13.72 8.18
#